data_AF-A0A6B3IM39-F1
#
_entry.id   AF-A0A6B3IM39-F1
#
_cell.length_a   1.000
_cell.length_b   1.000
_cell.length_c   1.000
_cell.angle_alpha   90.00
_cell.angle_beta   90.00
_cell.angle_gamma   90.00
#
_symmetry.space_group_name_H-M   'P 1'
#
loop_
_entity.id
_entity.type
_entity.pdbx_description
1 polymer ?
#
loop_
_entity_poly.entity_id
_entity_poly.type
_entity_poly.pdbx_seq_one_letter_code
_entity_poly.pdbx_strand_id
1 'polypeptide(L)'
;AALGAPSPASAAPAADDGEYLVGRGIADVTGEAAETGMMGYSSFDQKTSGIHQRQRSRAYVVVDRATGKRVVYVNADLAMIFQSVQQGVIARLKERYGSLYGDENVLLSATHTHSGPGGYSHHVAYNLSVLGFQSATYRAIVDGIADSVAKAHDDLKPGTISLGTGTLTNASVNRSREAFDRNPAADRAAFPDGIDPAMTVLRFRQGGKDAGAISWFATHNTSITNKN
;
A
#
# COMPACT_ATOMS: atom_id res chain seq x y z
N ALA A 1 -17.54 -40.52 -40.67
CA ALA A 1 -17.21 -39.94 -39.36
C ALA A 1 -16.37 -40.95 -38.60
N ALA A 2 -15.07 -40.70 -38.43
CA ALA A 2 -14.16 -41.53 -37.64
C ALA A 2 -13.80 -40.76 -36.37
N LEU A 3 -14.07 -41.37 -35.21
CA LEU A 3 -13.79 -40.79 -33.89
C LEU A 3 -12.28 -40.93 -33.61
N GLY A 4 -11.58 -39.81 -33.54
CA GLY A 4 -10.15 -39.74 -33.23
C GLY A 4 -9.87 -40.08 -31.75
N ALA A 5 -8.79 -40.83 -31.53
CA ALA A 5 -8.31 -41.23 -30.21
C ALA A 5 -7.85 -40.01 -29.36
N PRO A 6 -7.97 -40.08 -28.02
CA PRO A 6 -7.56 -38.99 -27.15
C PRO A 6 -6.03 -38.84 -27.13
N SER A 7 -5.54 -37.61 -27.27
CA SER A 7 -4.13 -37.25 -27.11
C SER A 7 -3.66 -37.49 -25.66
N PRO A 8 -2.41 -37.90 -25.45
CA PRO A 8 -1.88 -38.07 -24.10
C PRO A 8 -1.87 -36.74 -23.37
N ALA A 9 -2.32 -36.77 -22.11
CA ALA A 9 -2.28 -35.62 -21.21
C ALA A 9 -0.83 -35.12 -21.09
N SER A 10 -0.62 -33.85 -21.46
CA SER A 10 0.61 -33.12 -21.17
C SER A 10 0.86 -33.18 -19.66
N ALA A 11 2.02 -33.72 -19.28
CA ALA A 11 2.49 -33.64 -17.91
C ALA A 11 2.44 -32.17 -17.46
N ALA A 12 1.84 -31.93 -16.29
CA ALA A 12 1.85 -30.60 -15.68
C ALA A 12 3.30 -30.10 -15.65
N PRO A 13 3.57 -28.84 -16.08
CA PRO A 13 4.92 -28.31 -16.00
C PRO A 13 5.39 -28.44 -14.54
N ALA A 14 6.62 -28.93 -14.36
CA ALA A 14 7.28 -28.93 -13.06
C ALA A 14 7.08 -27.55 -12.41
N ALA A 15 6.74 -27.53 -11.13
CA ALA A 15 6.56 -26.29 -10.40
C ALA A 15 7.82 -25.44 -10.60
N ASP A 16 7.66 -24.31 -11.30
CA ASP A 16 8.68 -23.28 -11.36
C ASP A 16 8.79 -22.73 -9.93
N ASP A 17 9.73 -23.30 -9.17
CA ASP A 17 9.89 -23.01 -7.75
C ASP A 17 10.34 -21.55 -7.52
N GLY A 18 10.58 -20.77 -8.58
CA GLY A 18 10.82 -19.34 -8.54
C GLY A 18 12.10 -18.93 -7.79
N GLU A 19 12.65 -17.79 -8.15
CA GLU A 19 13.86 -17.25 -7.50
C GLU A 19 13.55 -16.69 -6.09
N TYR A 20 12.27 -16.46 -5.79
CA TYR A 20 11.83 -15.79 -4.56
C TYR A 20 10.91 -16.69 -3.73
N LEU A 21 10.88 -16.41 -2.42
CA LEU A 21 9.70 -16.69 -1.62
C LEU A 21 8.86 -15.42 -1.58
N VAL A 22 7.57 -15.56 -1.85
CA VAL A 22 6.60 -14.48 -1.81
C VAL A 22 5.51 -14.83 -0.80
N GLY A 23 5.27 -13.89 0.11
CA GLY A 23 4.22 -13.97 1.10
C GLY A 23 3.35 -12.71 1.04
N ARG A 24 2.05 -12.88 1.26
CA ARG A 24 1.05 -11.80 1.19
C ARG A 24 0.19 -11.78 2.43
N GLY A 25 -0.17 -10.58 2.87
CA GLY A 25 -0.95 -10.39 4.09
C GLY A 25 -1.87 -9.19 4.00
N ILE A 26 -3.06 -9.34 4.58
CA ILE A 26 -4.03 -8.26 4.70
C ILE A 26 -4.58 -8.21 6.13
N ALA A 27 -4.70 -7.02 6.68
CA ALA A 27 -5.28 -6.79 8.00
C ALA A 27 -6.09 -5.49 8.04
N ASP A 28 -6.95 -5.37 9.03
CA ASP A 28 -7.74 -4.16 9.30
C ASP A 28 -6.86 -3.08 9.95
N VAL A 29 -7.00 -1.83 9.51
CA VAL A 29 -6.39 -0.65 10.14
C VAL A 29 -7.42 0.45 10.40
N THR A 30 -8.72 0.11 10.37
CA THR A 30 -9.81 1.06 10.58
C THR A 30 -9.78 1.57 12.02
N GLY A 31 -9.61 2.88 12.19
CA GLY A 31 -9.69 3.56 13.48
C GLY A 31 -11.13 3.85 13.94
N GLU A 32 -11.27 4.91 14.73
CA GLU A 32 -12.55 5.32 15.33
C GLU A 32 -13.60 5.75 14.28
N ALA A 33 -14.73 5.05 14.26
CA ALA A 33 -15.78 5.22 13.25
C ALA A 33 -16.74 6.39 13.49
N ALA A 34 -16.67 7.01 14.68
CA ALA A 34 -17.52 8.13 15.05
C ALA A 34 -16.72 9.22 15.80
N GLU A 35 -17.12 10.47 15.59
CA GLU A 35 -16.71 11.67 16.34
C GLU A 35 -15.21 12.00 16.32
N THR A 36 -14.44 11.35 15.44
CA THR A 36 -13.00 11.62 15.27
C THR A 36 -12.76 12.45 14.01
N GLY A 37 -12.00 13.54 14.12
CA GLY A 37 -11.64 14.38 12.97
C GLY A 37 -10.96 13.56 11.86
N MET A 38 -11.38 13.72 10.62
CA MET A 38 -10.83 12.98 9.48
C MET A 38 -9.48 13.58 9.02
N MET A 39 -8.56 12.72 8.57
CA MET A 39 -7.24 13.12 8.11
C MET A 39 -7.24 13.46 6.62
N GLY A 40 -6.67 14.61 6.26
CA GLY A 40 -6.47 15.03 4.86
C GLY A 40 -6.91 16.46 4.62
N TYR A 41 -8.21 16.74 4.75
CA TYR A 41 -8.78 18.05 4.42
C TYR A 41 -8.57 19.15 5.46
N SER A 42 -8.04 18.80 6.65
CA SER A 42 -7.78 19.76 7.73
C SER A 42 -9.01 20.57 8.17
N SER A 43 -10.21 19.98 8.05
CA SER A 43 -11.47 20.59 8.48
C SER A 43 -11.79 20.20 9.92
N PHE A 44 -12.12 21.18 10.77
CA PHE A 44 -12.58 20.93 12.14
C PHE A 44 -13.98 20.30 12.21
N ASP A 45 -14.80 20.52 11.18
CA ASP A 45 -16.18 20.05 11.11
C ASP A 45 -16.29 18.64 10.51
N GLN A 46 -15.25 18.16 9.84
CA GLN A 46 -15.26 16.84 9.21
C GLN A 46 -14.84 15.76 10.21
N LYS A 47 -15.84 15.12 10.82
CA LYS A 47 -15.66 14.00 11.74
C LYS A 47 -16.22 12.71 11.15
N THR A 48 -15.65 11.58 11.53
CA THR A 48 -16.20 10.27 11.21
C THR A 48 -17.62 10.13 11.76
N SER A 49 -18.51 9.53 10.97
CA SER A 49 -19.93 9.35 11.31
C SER A 49 -20.46 7.97 10.89
N GLY A 50 -19.56 7.06 10.51
CA GLY A 50 -19.87 5.73 10.00
C GLY A 50 -18.73 5.13 9.19
N ILE A 51 -19.02 4.02 8.52
CA ILE A 51 -18.07 3.29 7.67
C ILE A 51 -18.75 2.98 6.34
N HIS A 52 -18.22 3.53 5.24
CA HIS A 52 -18.56 3.05 3.90
C HIS A 52 -17.78 1.78 3.57
N GLN A 53 -16.45 1.82 3.69
CA GLN A 53 -15.56 0.67 3.56
C GLN A 53 -14.51 0.71 4.67
N ARG A 54 -14.06 -0.47 5.10
CA ARG A 54 -12.96 -0.58 6.07
C ARG A 54 -11.63 -0.25 5.41
N GLN A 55 -10.70 0.29 6.20
CA GLN A 55 -9.33 0.57 5.79
C GLN A 55 -8.48 -0.68 6.02
N ARG A 56 -7.63 -1.03 5.05
CA ARG A 56 -6.77 -2.23 5.12
C ARG A 56 -5.30 -1.88 4.99
N SER A 57 -4.46 -2.62 5.70
CA SER A 57 -3.03 -2.73 5.41
C SER A 57 -2.78 -3.96 4.56
N ARG A 58 -2.09 -3.80 3.43
CA ARG A 58 -1.69 -4.89 2.52
C ARG A 58 -0.17 -4.97 2.50
N ALA A 59 0.37 -6.12 2.89
CA ALA A 59 1.79 -6.38 2.97
C ALA A 59 2.22 -7.46 1.97
N TYR A 60 3.39 -7.26 1.38
CA TYR A 60 4.14 -8.26 0.62
C TYR A 60 5.50 -8.45 1.27
N VAL A 61 5.85 -9.70 1.59
CA VAL A 61 7.19 -10.09 2.02
C VAL A 61 7.82 -10.85 0.88
N VAL A 62 8.99 -10.41 0.44
CA VAL A 62 9.78 -11.08 -0.60
C VAL A 62 11.10 -11.50 0.00
N VAL A 63 11.50 -12.75 -0.22
CA VAL A 63 12.81 -13.29 0.18
C VAL A 63 13.52 -13.80 -1.06
N ASP A 64 14.73 -13.32 -1.31
CA ASP A 64 15.64 -13.90 -2.28
C ASP A 64 16.11 -15.27 -1.76
N ARG A 65 15.85 -16.34 -2.51
CA ARG A 65 16.19 -17.71 -2.08
C ARG A 65 17.69 -17.99 -2.09
N ALA A 66 18.46 -17.26 -2.91
CA ALA A 66 19.91 -17.44 -3.00
C ALA A 66 20.63 -16.79 -1.81
N THR A 67 20.18 -15.61 -1.39
CA THR A 67 20.85 -14.85 -0.32
C THR A 67 20.15 -14.90 1.04
N GLY A 68 18.88 -15.29 1.08
CA GLY A 68 18.03 -15.20 2.27
C GLY A 68 17.64 -13.77 2.66
N LYS A 69 18.10 -12.75 1.91
CA LYS A 69 17.73 -11.35 2.13
C LYS A 69 16.24 -11.18 1.85
N ARG A 70 15.62 -10.30 2.63
CA ARG A 70 14.19 -10.06 2.57
C ARG A 70 13.85 -8.59 2.59
N VAL A 71 12.74 -8.25 1.96
CA VAL A 71 12.13 -6.92 2.01
C VAL A 71 10.65 -7.05 2.30
N VAL A 72 10.09 -6.04 2.96
CA VAL A 72 8.68 -5.89 3.25
C VAL A 72 8.19 -4.61 2.61
N TYR A 73 7.16 -4.72 1.78
CA TYR A 73 6.41 -3.57 1.28
C TYR A 73 5.01 -3.61 1.86
N VAL A 74 4.60 -2.50 2.48
CA VAL A 74 3.23 -2.30 2.97
C VAL A 74 2.61 -1.11 2.26
N ASN A 75 1.36 -1.26 1.81
CA ASN A 75 0.51 -0.14 1.44
C ASN A 75 -0.78 -0.17 2.26
N ALA A 76 -1.00 0.89 3.04
CA ALA A 76 -2.15 1.01 3.92
C ALA A 76 -3.16 2.04 3.39
N ASP A 77 -4.45 1.74 3.54
CA ASP A 77 -5.55 2.65 3.22
C ASP A 77 -5.63 3.77 4.28
N LEU A 78 -4.67 4.69 4.24
CA LEU A 78 -4.52 5.81 5.18
C LEU A 78 -4.24 7.09 4.40
N ALA A 79 -4.36 8.24 5.07
CA ALA A 79 -3.87 9.50 4.50
C ALA A 79 -2.35 9.41 4.36
N MET A 80 -1.60 9.32 5.46
CA MET A 80 -0.14 9.16 5.43
C MET A 80 0.31 8.06 6.39
N ILE A 81 1.56 7.62 6.21
CA ILE A 81 2.32 6.98 7.29
C ILE A 81 3.13 8.07 7.99
N PHE A 82 2.72 8.46 9.20
CA PHE A 82 3.52 9.37 10.02
C PHE A 82 4.69 8.64 10.67
N GLN A 83 5.72 9.38 11.08
CA GLN A 83 6.88 8.82 11.79
C GLN A 83 6.48 8.05 13.05
N SER A 84 5.47 8.52 13.79
CA SER A 84 4.90 7.82 14.95
C SER A 84 4.40 6.41 14.61
N VAL A 85 3.77 6.25 13.44
CA VAL A 85 3.27 4.95 12.96
C VAL A 85 4.45 4.08 12.54
N GLN A 86 5.42 4.63 11.81
CA GLN A 86 6.63 3.90 11.42
C GLN A 86 7.38 3.35 12.63
N GLN A 87 7.64 4.19 13.63
CA GLN A 87 8.31 3.78 14.87
C GLN A 87 7.52 2.72 15.63
N GLY A 88 6.19 2.89 15.73
CA GLY A 88 5.31 1.93 16.39
C GLY A 88 5.32 0.56 15.70
N VAL A 89 5.21 0.54 14.36
CA VAL A 89 5.25 -0.69 13.57
C VAL A 89 6.60 -1.39 13.70
N ILE A 90 7.70 -0.66 13.57
CA ILE A 90 9.04 -1.25 13.74
C ILE A 90 9.23 -1.81 15.16
N ALA A 91 8.73 -1.13 16.19
CA ALA A 91 8.77 -1.66 17.56
C ALA A 91 7.98 -2.99 17.68
N ARG A 92 6.76 -3.06 17.13
CA ARG A 92 5.96 -4.30 17.10
C ARG A 92 6.62 -5.44 16.35
N LEU A 93 7.22 -5.15 15.20
CA LEU A 93 7.93 -6.14 14.42
C LEU A 93 9.19 -6.64 15.15
N LYS A 94 9.92 -5.75 15.84
CA LYS A 94 11.06 -6.12 16.68
C LYS A 94 10.66 -6.99 17.87
N GLU A 95 9.54 -6.70 18.53
CA GLU A 95 8.99 -7.56 19.60
C GLU A 95 8.72 -8.99 19.11
N ARG A 96 8.19 -9.15 17.89
CA ARG A 96 7.79 -10.46 17.35
C ARG A 96 8.92 -11.22 16.65
N TYR A 97 9.82 -10.52 15.96
CA TYR A 97 10.78 -11.12 15.04
C TYR A 97 12.24 -10.73 15.32
N GLY A 98 12.52 -10.03 16.42
CA GLY A 98 13.87 -9.56 16.74
C GLY A 98 14.40 -8.60 15.68
N SER A 99 15.61 -8.86 15.18
CA SER A 99 16.26 -8.01 14.16
C SER A 99 15.88 -8.36 12.71
N LEU A 100 14.87 -9.20 12.49
CA LEU A 100 14.54 -9.69 11.14
C LEU A 100 13.91 -8.61 10.25
N TYR A 101 13.19 -7.68 10.88
CA TYR A 101 12.47 -6.58 10.24
C TYR A 101 12.84 -5.26 10.91
N GLY A 102 13.38 -4.33 10.12
CA GLY A 102 13.94 -3.07 10.58
C GLY A 102 13.81 -1.96 9.55
N ASP A 103 14.40 -0.83 9.86
CA ASP A 103 14.33 0.39 9.03
C ASP A 103 14.96 0.17 7.64
N GLU A 104 15.87 -0.79 7.52
CA GLU A 104 16.61 -1.12 6.30
C GLU A 104 15.82 -1.97 5.30
N ASN A 105 14.76 -2.67 5.74
CA ASN A 105 14.07 -3.63 4.89
C ASN A 105 12.53 -3.58 4.99
N VAL A 106 11.97 -2.66 5.76
CA VAL A 106 10.53 -2.42 5.84
C VAL A 106 10.18 -1.06 5.25
N LEU A 107 9.45 -1.08 4.13
CA LEU A 107 8.88 0.11 3.52
C LEU A 107 7.37 0.19 3.81
N LEU A 108 6.95 1.29 4.44
CA LEU A 108 5.56 1.58 4.74
C LEU A 108 5.06 2.73 3.85
N SER A 109 4.00 2.47 3.10
CA SER A 109 3.34 3.42 2.20
C SER A 109 1.87 3.58 2.57
N ALA A 110 1.28 4.71 2.19
CA ALA A 110 -0.15 4.98 2.30
C ALA A 110 -0.73 5.32 0.94
N THR A 111 -2.02 5.04 0.76
CA THR A 111 -2.75 5.36 -0.48
C THR A 111 -3.09 6.83 -0.62
N HIS A 112 -2.93 7.63 0.44
CA HIS A 112 -3.35 9.02 0.49
C HIS A 112 -4.85 9.26 0.41
N THR A 113 -5.64 8.38 1.03
CA THR A 113 -7.09 8.62 1.21
C THR A 113 -7.34 9.73 2.21
N HIS A 114 -8.28 10.64 1.90
CA HIS A 114 -8.70 11.73 2.80
C HIS A 114 -9.94 11.36 3.63
N SER A 115 -10.26 10.06 3.72
CA SER A 115 -11.52 9.57 4.31
C SER A 115 -11.35 8.60 5.48
N GLY A 116 -10.23 8.70 6.21
CA GLY A 116 -9.97 7.94 7.44
C GLY A 116 -9.94 8.84 8.69
N PRO A 117 -10.14 8.28 9.91
CA PRO A 117 -9.96 9.01 11.16
C PRO A 117 -8.49 9.42 11.34
N GLY A 118 -8.27 10.63 11.85
CA GLY A 118 -6.95 11.22 12.06
C GLY A 118 -6.34 11.00 13.45
N GLY A 119 -5.39 11.86 13.82
CA GLY A 119 -4.85 11.91 15.18
C GLY A 119 -3.80 10.86 15.48
N TYR A 120 -3.17 10.27 14.48
CA TYR A 120 -2.17 9.22 14.65
C TYR A 120 -0.73 9.71 14.37
N SER A 121 -0.52 11.03 14.34
CA SER A 121 0.82 11.66 14.33
C SER A 121 1.28 12.03 15.73
N HIS A 122 2.60 12.14 15.96
CA HIS A 122 3.15 12.78 17.17
C HIS A 122 3.51 14.26 16.96
N HIS A 123 3.44 14.78 15.73
CA HIS A 123 3.61 16.22 15.49
C HIS A 123 2.27 16.94 15.55
N VAL A 124 2.19 17.98 16.39
CA VAL A 124 0.97 18.79 16.61
C VAL A 124 0.37 19.30 15.30
N ALA A 125 1.21 19.74 14.36
CA ALA A 125 0.78 20.30 13.07
C ALA A 125 -0.20 19.39 12.32
N TYR A 126 0.00 18.07 12.36
CA TYR A 126 -0.87 17.12 11.65
C TYR A 126 -2.13 16.73 12.43
N ASN A 127 -2.22 17.08 13.71
CA ASN A 127 -3.36 16.72 14.57
C ASN A 127 -4.29 17.91 14.86
N LEU A 128 -3.99 19.11 14.36
CA LEU A 128 -4.74 20.33 14.69
C LEU A 128 -6.24 20.20 14.44
N SER A 129 -6.68 19.78 13.24
CA SER A 129 -8.10 19.61 12.91
C SER A 129 -8.75 18.42 13.62
N VAL A 130 -7.96 17.53 14.21
CA VAL A 130 -8.41 16.34 14.94
C VAL A 130 -8.55 16.62 16.44
N LEU A 131 -8.04 17.78 16.89
CA LEU A 131 -8.03 18.21 18.29
C LEU A 131 -7.13 17.35 19.21
N GLY A 132 -6.15 16.65 18.63
CA GLY A 132 -5.14 15.93 19.41
C GLY A 132 -4.77 14.55 18.87
N PHE A 133 -4.08 13.80 19.72
CA PHE A 133 -3.67 12.44 19.43
C PHE A 133 -4.77 11.44 19.83
N GLN A 134 -5.16 10.59 18.90
CA GLN A 134 -6.21 9.60 19.03
C GLN A 134 -5.59 8.22 19.21
N SER A 135 -5.35 7.83 20.46
CA SER A 135 -4.61 6.62 20.80
C SER A 135 -5.26 5.31 20.32
N ALA A 136 -6.59 5.26 20.21
CA ALA A 136 -7.31 4.10 19.70
C ALA A 136 -7.08 3.95 18.19
N THR A 137 -7.26 5.02 17.42
CA THR A 137 -6.93 5.05 15.99
C THR A 137 -5.45 4.73 15.72
N TYR A 138 -4.52 5.33 16.47
CA TYR A 138 -3.09 5.04 16.34
C TYR A 138 -2.76 3.55 16.54
N ARG A 139 -3.27 2.95 17.63
CA ARG A 139 -3.03 1.52 17.92
C ARG A 139 -3.63 0.61 16.87
N ALA A 140 -4.87 0.87 16.43
CA ALA A 140 -5.50 0.11 15.36
C ALA A 140 -4.66 0.10 14.07
N ILE A 141 -4.04 1.25 13.74
CA ILE A 141 -3.14 1.36 12.59
C ILE A 141 -1.84 0.59 12.80
N VAL A 142 -1.14 0.81 13.92
CA VAL A 142 0.15 0.17 14.20
C VAL A 142 0.03 -1.35 14.29
N ASP A 143 -0.92 -1.82 15.09
CA ASP A 143 -1.13 -3.25 15.32
C ASP A 143 -1.64 -3.92 14.02
N GLY A 144 -2.55 -3.26 13.29
CA GLY A 144 -3.05 -3.76 12.00
C GLY A 144 -1.97 -3.84 10.92
N ILE A 145 -1.05 -2.88 10.85
CA ILE A 145 0.10 -2.98 9.93
C ILE A 145 1.04 -4.10 10.34
N ALA A 146 1.37 -4.24 11.62
CA ALA A 146 2.21 -5.34 12.10
C ALA A 146 1.57 -6.71 11.80
N ASP A 147 0.26 -6.83 11.95
CA ASP A 147 -0.51 -8.03 11.64
C ASP A 147 -0.52 -8.38 10.14
N SER A 148 -0.60 -7.38 9.25
CA SER A 148 -0.53 -7.67 7.81
C SER A 148 0.86 -8.20 7.41
N VAL A 149 1.93 -7.63 7.98
CA VAL A 149 3.30 -8.12 7.78
C VAL A 149 3.47 -9.52 8.34
N ALA A 150 2.91 -9.80 9.52
CA ALA A 150 2.95 -11.12 10.11
C ALA A 150 2.24 -12.17 9.25
N LYS A 151 1.03 -11.87 8.76
CA LYS A 151 0.31 -12.75 7.84
C LYS A 151 1.08 -12.99 6.54
N ALA A 152 1.76 -11.96 6.03
CA ALA A 152 2.61 -12.10 4.86
C ALA A 152 3.84 -12.97 5.14
N HIS A 153 4.47 -12.83 6.30
CA HIS A 153 5.57 -13.70 6.73
C HIS A 153 5.14 -15.16 6.81
N ASP A 154 3.99 -15.43 7.44
CA ASP A 154 3.47 -16.78 7.63
C ASP A 154 2.99 -17.42 6.29
N ASP A 155 2.77 -16.62 5.25
CA ASP A 155 2.36 -17.07 3.90
C ASP A 155 3.54 -17.22 2.90
N LEU A 156 4.79 -17.15 3.33
CA LEU A 156 5.95 -17.28 2.44
C LEU A 156 5.98 -18.63 1.70
N LYS A 157 5.92 -18.58 0.36
CA LYS A 157 6.03 -19.78 -0.51
C LYS A 157 6.82 -19.47 -1.79
N PRO A 158 7.39 -20.49 -2.47
CA PRO A 158 7.95 -20.39 -3.81
C PRO A 158 7.10 -19.54 -4.78
N GLY A 159 7.74 -18.54 -5.41
CA GLY A 159 7.04 -17.56 -6.23
C GLY A 159 7.93 -16.76 -7.18
N THR A 160 7.29 -16.08 -8.13
CA THR A 160 7.95 -15.22 -9.13
C THR A 160 7.39 -13.81 -9.10
N ILE A 161 8.20 -12.87 -9.56
CA ILE A 161 7.88 -11.44 -9.61
C ILE A 161 8.08 -10.96 -11.04
N SER A 162 7.12 -10.20 -11.56
CA SER A 162 7.21 -9.60 -12.90
C SER A 162 6.81 -8.13 -12.85
N LEU A 163 7.49 -7.30 -13.63
CA LEU A 163 7.22 -5.87 -13.77
C LEU A 163 6.50 -5.59 -15.10
N GLY A 164 5.45 -4.77 -15.05
CA GLY A 164 4.80 -4.23 -16.23
C GLY A 164 4.58 -2.73 -16.10
N THR A 165 4.52 -2.05 -17.24
CA THR A 165 4.26 -0.60 -17.31
C THR A 165 3.17 -0.31 -18.33
N GLY A 166 2.37 0.72 -18.09
CA GLY A 166 1.37 1.21 -19.03
C GLY A 166 1.15 2.72 -18.85
N THR A 167 0.28 3.30 -19.68
CA THR A 167 -0.09 4.71 -19.60
C THR A 167 -1.57 4.88 -19.29
N LEU A 168 -1.88 5.82 -18.41
CA LEU A 168 -3.24 6.17 -18.00
C LEU A 168 -3.40 7.69 -18.03
N THR A 169 -4.16 8.20 -18.99
CA THR A 169 -4.25 9.64 -19.28
C THR A 169 -5.54 10.29 -18.78
N ASN A 170 -6.51 9.51 -18.30
CA ASN A 170 -7.86 9.98 -17.97
C ASN A 170 -8.24 9.78 -16.49
N ALA A 171 -7.28 9.54 -15.60
CA ALA A 171 -7.51 9.26 -14.18
C ALA A 171 -6.87 10.28 -13.21
N SER A 172 -6.29 11.35 -13.75
CA SER A 172 -5.64 12.41 -12.97
C SER A 172 -5.69 13.74 -13.73
N VAL A 173 -5.57 14.84 -13.00
CA VAL A 173 -5.38 16.18 -13.56
C VAL A 173 -4.40 16.96 -12.69
N ASN A 174 -3.63 17.87 -13.30
CA ASN A 174 -2.76 18.76 -12.56
C ASN A 174 -3.55 19.92 -11.94
N ARG A 175 -3.71 19.89 -10.62
CA ARG A 175 -4.42 20.93 -9.85
C ARG A 175 -3.63 22.24 -9.68
N SER A 176 -2.40 22.33 -10.19
CA SER A 176 -1.51 23.49 -10.03
C SER A 176 -0.72 23.76 -11.32
N ARG A 177 -1.44 23.83 -12.45
CA ARG A 177 -0.85 23.98 -13.78
C ARG A 177 0.06 25.20 -13.92
N GLU A 178 -0.34 26.35 -13.39
CA GLU A 178 0.47 27.57 -13.43
C GLU A 178 1.83 27.42 -12.75
N ALA A 179 1.91 26.63 -11.67
CA ALA A 179 3.18 26.35 -10.99
C ALA A 179 4.04 25.40 -11.82
N PHE A 180 3.43 24.36 -12.42
CA PHE A 180 4.12 23.45 -13.32
C PHE A 180 4.70 24.16 -14.55
N ASP A 181 3.98 25.13 -15.12
CA ASP A 181 4.42 25.86 -16.31
C ASP A 181 5.65 26.76 -16.07
N ARG A 182 6.01 27.02 -14.80
CA ARG A 182 7.23 27.74 -14.41
C ARG A 182 8.48 26.85 -14.38
N ASN A 183 8.33 25.53 -14.51
CA ASN A 183 9.48 24.62 -14.59
C ASN A 183 10.30 24.85 -15.87
N PRO A 184 11.62 24.59 -15.86
CA PRO A 184 12.44 24.57 -17.07
C PRO A 184 11.80 23.78 -18.20
N ALA A 185 12.05 24.20 -19.45
CA ALA A 185 11.44 23.56 -20.62
C ALA A 185 11.77 22.07 -20.74
N ALA A 186 12.98 21.65 -20.34
CA ALA A 186 13.39 20.25 -20.34
C ALA A 186 12.55 19.38 -19.39
N ASP A 187 12.23 19.89 -18.20
CA ASP A 187 11.42 19.16 -17.20
C ASP A 187 9.97 19.05 -17.65
N ARG A 188 9.42 20.12 -18.26
CA ARG A 188 8.05 20.11 -18.80
C ARG A 188 7.91 19.15 -19.98
N ALA A 189 8.97 18.96 -20.79
CA ALA A 189 8.95 18.04 -21.92
C ALA A 189 8.74 16.57 -21.49
N ALA A 190 9.10 16.21 -20.25
CA ALA A 190 8.81 14.88 -19.71
C ALA A 190 7.32 14.65 -19.40
N PHE A 191 6.55 15.72 -19.19
CA PHE A 191 5.12 15.69 -18.82
C PHE A 191 4.33 16.71 -19.66
N PRO A 192 4.16 16.49 -20.98
CA PRO A 192 3.60 17.49 -21.89
C PRO A 192 2.17 17.95 -21.51
N ASP A 193 1.37 17.03 -20.95
CA ASP A 193 0.01 17.32 -20.48
C ASP A 193 -0.04 17.84 -19.04
N GLY A 194 1.11 17.96 -18.38
CA GLY A 194 1.24 18.32 -16.96
C GLY A 194 0.85 17.20 -16.00
N ILE A 195 0.62 15.98 -16.48
CA ILE A 195 0.38 14.78 -15.68
C ILE A 195 1.52 13.78 -15.85
N ASP A 196 1.71 12.90 -14.87
CA ASP A 196 2.47 11.67 -15.04
C ASP A 196 1.51 10.53 -15.42
N PRO A 197 1.49 10.08 -16.69
CA PRO A 197 0.59 9.03 -17.12
C PRO A 197 1.11 7.63 -16.77
N ALA A 198 2.35 7.48 -16.29
CA ALA A 198 2.95 6.17 -16.09
C ALA A 198 2.25 5.41 -14.96
N MET A 199 1.80 4.20 -15.25
CA MET A 199 1.41 3.21 -14.26
C MET A 199 2.43 2.08 -14.28
N THR A 200 3.02 1.78 -13.12
CA THR A 200 3.92 0.65 -12.93
C THR A 200 3.25 -0.41 -12.09
N VAL A 201 3.29 -1.67 -12.52
CA VAL A 201 2.70 -2.80 -11.80
C VAL A 201 3.75 -3.85 -11.52
N LEU A 202 3.95 -4.17 -10.24
CA LEU A 202 4.73 -5.31 -9.79
C LEU A 202 3.76 -6.44 -9.43
N ARG A 203 3.75 -7.49 -10.24
CA ARG A 203 2.89 -8.66 -10.07
C ARG A 203 3.64 -9.77 -9.37
N PHE A 204 2.95 -10.42 -8.44
CA PHE A 204 3.44 -11.52 -7.63
C PHE A 204 2.68 -12.81 -7.95
N ARG A 205 3.42 -13.89 -8.17
CA ARG A 205 2.87 -15.25 -8.32
C ARG A 205 3.40 -16.17 -7.25
N GLN A 206 2.57 -17.11 -6.81
CA GLN A 206 2.86 -18.09 -5.76
C GLN A 206 2.29 -19.44 -6.20
N GLY A 207 3.11 -20.49 -6.23
CA GLY A 207 2.67 -21.83 -6.66
C GLY A 207 1.98 -21.85 -8.03
N GLY A 208 2.51 -21.08 -8.99
CA GLY A 208 1.95 -20.95 -10.34
C GLY A 208 0.66 -20.13 -10.47
N LYS A 209 0.11 -19.56 -9.38
CA LYS A 209 -1.11 -18.73 -9.39
C LYS A 209 -0.81 -17.28 -9.06
N ASP A 210 -1.71 -16.38 -9.44
CA ASP A 210 -1.62 -14.98 -9.03
C ASP A 210 -1.84 -14.82 -7.53
N ALA A 211 -0.85 -14.17 -6.90
CA ALA A 211 -0.85 -13.91 -5.47
C ALA A 211 -1.34 -12.49 -5.16
N GLY A 212 -0.99 -11.53 -6.02
CA GLY A 212 -1.37 -10.13 -5.91
C GLY A 212 -0.53 -9.24 -6.81
N ALA A 213 -0.73 -7.95 -6.70
CA ALA A 213 0.08 -6.94 -7.37
C ALA A 213 0.15 -5.65 -6.54
N ILE A 214 1.18 -4.85 -6.79
CA ILE A 214 1.26 -3.45 -6.39
C ILE A 214 1.17 -2.61 -7.66
N SER A 215 0.33 -1.58 -7.65
CA SER A 215 0.21 -0.59 -8.73
C SER A 215 0.63 0.77 -8.20
N TRP A 216 1.56 1.41 -8.88
CA TRP A 216 1.98 2.79 -8.64
C TRP A 216 1.46 3.66 -9.78
N PHE A 217 0.65 4.66 -9.43
CA PHE A 217 0.10 5.67 -10.33
C PHE A 217 -0.16 6.97 -9.54
N ALA A 218 0.18 8.12 -10.14
CA ALA A 218 0.15 9.41 -9.46
C ALA A 218 -1.24 10.06 -9.50
N THR A 219 -2.04 9.87 -8.45
CA THR A 219 -3.30 10.61 -8.26
C THR A 219 -3.61 10.76 -6.77
N HIS A 220 -4.33 11.82 -6.40
CA HIS A 220 -4.80 11.98 -5.02
C HIS A 220 -6.06 11.13 -4.80
N ASN A 221 -6.10 10.37 -3.70
CA ASN A 221 -7.30 9.64 -3.30
C ASN A 221 -8.29 10.56 -2.58
N THR A 222 -8.78 11.56 -3.32
CA THR A 222 -9.67 12.64 -2.85
C THR A 222 -10.99 12.68 -3.63
N SER A 223 -11.42 11.56 -4.21
CA SER A 223 -12.74 11.47 -4.87
C SER A 223 -13.89 11.65 -3.88
N ILE A 224 -13.71 11.19 -2.63
CA ILE A 224 -14.64 11.47 -1.52
C ILE A 224 -14.27 12.82 -0.92
N THR A 225 -15.18 13.78 -1.04
CA THR A 225 -14.95 15.18 -0.63
C THR A 225 -14.97 15.38 0.90
N ASN A 226 -14.62 16.58 1.34
CA ASN A 226 -14.71 16.99 2.76
C ASN A 226 -16.14 17.08 3.33
N LYS A 227 -17.17 16.85 2.50
CA LYS A 227 -18.59 16.84 2.89
C LYS A 227 -19.16 15.44 3.12
N ASN A 228 -18.34 14.39 2.97
CA ASN A 228 -18.73 13.02 3.29
C ASN A 228 -18.91 12.83 4.79
#